data_AF-A0A7C3H954-F1
#
_entry.id   AF-A0A7C3H954-F1
#
_cell.length_a   1.000
_cell.length_b   1.000
_cell.length_c   1.000
_cell.angle_alpha   90.00
_cell.angle_beta   90.00
_cell.angle_gamma   90.00
#
_symmetry.space_group_name_H-M   'P 1'
#
loop_
_entity.id
_entity.type
_entity.pdbx_description
1 polymer ?
#
loop_
_entity_poly.entity_id
_entity_poly.type
_entity_poly.pdbx_seq_one_letter_code
_entity_poly.pdbx_strand_id
1 'polypeptide(L)'
;MPHAWNLPPRGFRVGNVQDFRRNCKMFGKILQLVAVVVLAAGVMSGSPIIGGGSWSGWPTVNNDGVPFWDKSSGDGGACNVGFFLAGGFGGCSNLQNGTPNTGLNLGGSNLNYYSDNDSITPFLLAPGQWTFTLEGRIAGSQTFQVGYYHPLSPLPVFYPLFSQDDWVGDTATVFATDVIALYLDDISSGDFFRSDASPLGMAAFRHTQMARQFYFGFEDRIGGDWDMNDVVLSAQYVPEPGTYVLIGAGLLGLGLLRRLNRN
;
A
#
# COMPACT_ATOMS: atom_id res chain seq x y z
N MET A 1 14.38 96.60 29.99
CA MET A 1 13.07 96.99 30.58
C MET A 1 12.19 97.49 29.45
N PRO A 2 10.87 97.24 29.41
CA PRO A 2 10.03 96.31 30.19
C PRO A 2 9.09 95.43 29.29
N HIS A 3 8.72 94.21 29.72
CA HIS A 3 7.36 93.76 30.18
C HIS A 3 6.28 93.63 29.07
N ALA A 4 5.33 92.69 29.08
CA ALA A 4 4.96 91.56 29.93
C ALA A 4 3.70 90.90 29.33
N TRP A 5 3.63 89.56 29.36
CA TRP A 5 2.51 88.67 29.74
C TRP A 5 1.07 88.88 29.21
N ASN A 6 0.45 87.79 28.71
CA ASN A 6 -0.83 87.26 29.21
C ASN A 6 -1.16 85.83 28.68
N LEU A 7 -1.52 84.94 29.60
CA LEU A 7 -2.23 83.64 29.46
C LEU A 7 -3.46 83.68 30.40
N PRO A 8 -4.37 82.68 30.50
CA PRO A 8 -5.14 81.86 29.54
C PRO A 8 -6.68 81.96 29.84
N PRO A 9 -7.59 81.09 29.34
CA PRO A 9 -7.95 79.87 30.11
C PRO A 9 -8.49 78.63 29.33
N ARG A 10 -8.39 77.46 30.00
CA ARG A 10 -9.33 76.29 30.09
C ARG A 10 -10.05 75.85 28.78
N GLY A 11 -9.91 74.63 28.25
CA GLY A 11 -9.99 73.32 28.89
C GLY A 11 -11.21 72.56 28.33
N PHE A 12 -11.00 71.53 27.50
CA PHE A 12 -11.98 70.45 27.28
C PHE A 12 -11.25 69.19 26.76
N ARG A 13 -11.25 68.12 27.57
CA ARG A 13 -10.87 66.76 27.16
C ARG A 13 -12.12 66.06 26.63
N VAL A 14 -12.07 65.47 25.43
CA VAL A 14 -12.91 64.31 25.09
C VAL A 14 -12.18 63.40 24.11
N GLY A 15 -12.00 62.14 24.52
CA GLY A 15 -12.21 60.96 23.67
C GLY A 15 -11.10 60.54 22.69
N ASN A 16 -10.36 59.49 23.08
CA ASN A 16 -9.54 58.60 22.25
C ASN A 16 -10.05 58.38 20.81
N VAL A 17 -9.21 58.71 19.82
CA VAL A 17 -9.40 58.39 18.39
C VAL A 17 -8.70 57.07 18.01
N GLN A 18 -8.43 56.18 18.97
CA GLN A 18 -7.71 54.92 18.69
C GLN A 18 -8.59 53.70 18.45
N ASP A 19 -9.89 53.73 18.75
CA ASP A 19 -10.70 52.50 18.75
C ASP A 19 -11.48 52.20 17.46
N PHE A 20 -11.55 53.12 16.49
CA PHE A 20 -12.35 52.88 15.27
C PHE A 20 -11.57 52.35 14.05
N ARG A 21 -10.23 52.27 14.11
CA ARG A 21 -9.40 51.78 12.99
C ARG A 21 -8.90 50.33 13.12
N ARG A 22 -9.30 49.60 14.17
CA ARG A 22 -8.86 48.19 14.37
C ARG A 22 -9.76 47.13 13.75
N ASN A 23 -11.01 47.44 13.39
CA ASN A 23 -11.98 46.39 13.04
C ASN A 23 -12.20 46.13 11.55
N CYS A 24 -11.61 46.93 10.63
CA CYS A 24 -11.77 46.70 9.17
C CYS A 24 -10.59 45.98 8.48
N LYS A 25 -9.57 45.54 9.22
CA LYS A 25 -8.42 44.78 8.65
C LYS A 25 -8.30 43.34 9.15
N MET A 26 -9.25 42.85 9.96
CA MET A 26 -9.21 41.47 10.47
C MET A 26 -10.06 40.46 9.67
N PHE A 27 -10.96 40.91 8.79
CA PHE A 27 -11.77 40.00 7.98
C PHE A 27 -11.16 39.66 6.61
N GLY A 28 -10.18 40.44 6.13
CA GLY A 28 -9.56 40.24 4.80
C GLY A 28 -8.33 39.31 4.78
N LYS A 29 -7.84 38.84 5.92
CA LYS A 29 -6.61 38.02 6.00
C LYS A 29 -6.82 36.56 6.40
N ILE A 30 -8.02 36.17 6.80
CA ILE A 30 -8.33 34.78 7.18
C ILE A 30 -8.67 33.93 5.94
N LEU A 31 -9.11 34.55 4.83
CA LEU A 31 -9.55 33.80 3.65
C LEU A 31 -8.41 33.36 2.71
N GLN A 32 -7.19 33.90 2.84
CA GLN A 32 -6.04 33.47 2.03
C GLN A 32 -5.24 32.31 2.65
N LEU A 33 -5.48 31.96 3.92
CA LEU A 33 -4.78 30.83 4.55
C LEU A 33 -5.40 29.46 4.20
N VAL A 34 -6.61 29.45 3.63
CA VAL A 34 -7.33 28.20 3.29
C VAL A 34 -6.92 27.67 1.91
N ALA A 35 -6.40 28.50 1.01
CA ALA A 35 -6.07 28.09 -0.35
C ALA A 35 -4.74 27.33 -0.49
N VAL A 36 -3.84 27.40 0.50
CA VAL A 36 -2.50 26.77 0.42
C VAL A 36 -2.46 25.37 1.06
N VAL A 37 -3.44 25.01 1.88
CA VAL A 37 -3.52 23.66 2.49
C VAL A 37 -3.98 22.59 1.49
N VAL A 38 -4.58 22.97 0.36
CA VAL A 38 -5.21 22.03 -0.59
C VAL A 38 -4.21 21.32 -1.52
N LEU A 39 -2.96 21.77 -1.63
CA LEU A 39 -1.98 21.20 -2.58
C LEU A 39 -1.04 20.11 -2.00
N ALA A 40 -1.11 19.81 -0.70
CA ALA A 40 -0.21 18.83 -0.06
C ALA A 40 -0.73 17.38 -0.07
N ALA A 41 -1.89 17.10 -0.68
CA ALA A 41 -2.46 15.75 -0.77
C ALA A 41 -2.01 14.95 -2.02
N GLY A 42 -1.04 15.46 -2.79
CA GLY A 42 -0.74 14.99 -4.15
C GLY A 42 0.16 13.76 -4.30
N VAL A 43 0.69 13.14 -3.24
CA VAL A 43 1.75 12.11 -3.38
C VAL A 43 1.21 10.65 -3.39
N MET A 44 -0.11 10.43 -3.40
CA MET A 44 -0.66 9.07 -3.17
C MET A 44 -1.26 8.33 -4.37
N SER A 45 -1.09 8.81 -5.61
CA SER A 45 -1.80 8.23 -6.77
C SER A 45 -1.09 7.04 -7.44
N GLY A 46 0.12 6.67 -7.03
CA GLY A 46 0.83 5.50 -7.56
C GLY A 46 0.28 4.20 -6.98
N SER A 47 0.16 3.15 -7.80
CA SER A 47 -0.03 1.80 -7.27
C SER A 47 1.20 1.43 -6.43
N PRO A 48 1.04 0.82 -5.24
CA PRO A 48 2.18 0.36 -4.45
C PRO A 48 2.80 -0.94 -4.98
N ILE A 49 2.30 -1.43 -6.12
CA ILE A 49 2.94 -2.46 -6.94
C ILE A 49 3.71 -1.75 -8.06
N ILE A 50 5.02 -2.01 -8.14
CA ILE A 50 5.96 -1.35 -9.04
C ILE A 50 6.50 -2.39 -10.02
N GLY A 51 6.35 -2.17 -11.33
CA GLY A 51 6.83 -3.09 -12.35
C GLY A 51 6.43 -2.65 -13.76
N GLY A 52 6.69 -3.52 -14.74
CA GLY A 52 6.36 -3.28 -16.15
C GLY A 52 4.92 -3.60 -16.56
N GLY A 53 4.15 -4.24 -15.68
CA GLY A 53 2.76 -4.63 -15.93
C GLY A 53 1.74 -3.53 -15.64
N SER A 54 0.48 -3.86 -15.85
CA SER A 54 -0.69 -3.02 -15.64
C SER A 54 -1.83 -3.81 -14.99
N TRP A 55 -2.80 -3.08 -14.43
CA TRP A 55 -3.97 -3.69 -13.79
C TRP A 55 -5.09 -3.91 -14.80
N SER A 56 -5.43 -5.17 -15.05
CA SER A 56 -6.53 -5.59 -15.92
C SER A 56 -7.75 -6.02 -15.10
N GLY A 57 -8.95 -5.88 -15.67
CA GLY A 57 -10.19 -6.31 -15.01
C GLY A 57 -10.37 -7.82 -15.06
N TRP A 58 -11.04 -8.40 -14.06
CA TRP A 58 -11.18 -9.85 -13.95
C TRP A 58 -12.02 -10.48 -15.07
N PRO A 59 -11.51 -11.49 -15.78
CA PRO A 59 -12.28 -12.25 -16.75
C PRO A 59 -13.13 -13.33 -16.08
N THR A 60 -13.91 -14.07 -16.87
CA THR A 60 -14.61 -15.27 -16.38
C THR A 60 -13.58 -16.35 -16.09
N VAL A 61 -13.60 -16.89 -14.87
CA VAL A 61 -12.73 -18.00 -14.46
C VAL A 61 -13.28 -19.31 -15.05
N ASN A 62 -12.51 -19.98 -15.89
CA ASN A 62 -12.95 -21.16 -16.65
C ASN A 62 -11.84 -22.20 -16.94
N ASN A 63 -10.61 -22.00 -16.43
CA ASN A 63 -9.41 -22.82 -16.70
C ASN A 63 -8.92 -22.86 -18.16
N ASP A 64 -9.14 -21.80 -18.95
CA ASP A 64 -8.68 -21.75 -20.35
C ASP A 64 -7.19 -21.35 -20.51
N GLY A 65 -6.50 -21.07 -19.40
CA GLY A 65 -5.11 -20.63 -19.35
C GLY A 65 -4.91 -19.16 -19.70
N VAL A 66 -6.00 -18.38 -19.77
CA VAL A 66 -5.98 -16.94 -20.07
C VAL A 66 -6.84 -16.17 -19.07
N PRO A 67 -6.23 -15.41 -18.14
CA PRO A 67 -4.82 -15.04 -18.07
C PRO A 67 -3.96 -16.17 -17.54
N PHE A 68 -2.65 -15.93 -17.44
CA PHE A 68 -1.65 -16.91 -16.98
C PHE A 68 -2.00 -17.72 -15.73
N TRP A 69 -2.86 -17.19 -14.84
CA TRP A 69 -3.31 -17.78 -13.58
C TRP A 69 -4.63 -18.58 -13.67
N ASP A 70 -5.40 -18.45 -14.74
CA ASP A 70 -6.65 -19.21 -14.92
C ASP A 70 -6.39 -20.56 -15.58
N LYS A 71 -5.52 -21.36 -14.97
CA LYS A 71 -5.16 -22.70 -15.45
C LYS A 71 -5.84 -23.76 -14.61
N SER A 72 -6.07 -24.92 -15.23
CA SER A 72 -6.50 -26.09 -14.49
C SER A 72 -5.37 -26.59 -13.61
N SER A 73 -5.68 -26.77 -12.34
CA SER A 73 -4.82 -27.41 -11.36
C SER A 73 -4.88 -28.93 -11.46
N GLY A 74 -3.78 -29.58 -11.07
CA GLY A 74 -3.74 -31.01 -10.78
C GLY A 74 -4.58 -31.40 -9.57
N ASP A 75 -4.86 -30.46 -8.66
CA ASP A 75 -5.63 -30.69 -7.44
C ASP A 75 -7.15 -30.66 -7.66
N GLY A 76 -7.57 -30.16 -8.82
CA GLY A 76 -8.96 -30.14 -9.25
C GLY A 76 -9.27 -28.98 -10.20
N GLY A 77 -10.34 -29.13 -10.98
CA GLY A 77 -10.74 -28.13 -11.97
C GLY A 77 -11.29 -26.83 -11.40
N ALA A 78 -11.34 -26.63 -10.09
CA ALA A 78 -11.74 -25.38 -9.45
C ALA A 78 -10.70 -24.94 -8.39
N CYS A 79 -9.45 -25.34 -8.61
CA CYS A 79 -8.36 -25.17 -7.66
C CYS A 79 -7.30 -24.28 -8.28
N ASN A 80 -7.65 -23.08 -8.74
CA ASN A 80 -6.65 -22.08 -9.08
C ASN A 80 -6.93 -20.81 -8.26
N VAL A 81 -5.96 -19.89 -8.23
CA VAL A 81 -6.08 -18.63 -7.50
C VAL A 81 -7.27 -17.80 -7.99
N GLY A 82 -7.66 -17.97 -9.26
CA GLY A 82 -8.87 -17.43 -9.86
C GLY A 82 -10.12 -17.81 -9.08
N PHE A 83 -10.38 -19.12 -8.96
CA PHE A 83 -11.49 -19.65 -8.18
C PHE A 83 -11.34 -19.31 -6.69
N PHE A 84 -10.13 -19.39 -6.15
CA PHE A 84 -9.87 -19.11 -4.74
C PHE A 84 -10.27 -17.68 -4.37
N LEU A 85 -9.88 -16.67 -5.17
CA LEU A 85 -10.17 -15.27 -4.90
C LEU A 85 -11.60 -14.89 -5.31
N ALA A 86 -12.02 -15.23 -6.52
CA ALA A 86 -13.28 -14.77 -7.09
C ALA A 86 -14.50 -15.55 -6.57
N GLY A 87 -14.30 -16.79 -6.14
CA GLY A 87 -15.34 -17.72 -5.70
C GLY A 87 -15.54 -18.90 -6.65
N GLY A 88 -16.30 -19.90 -6.19
CA GLY A 88 -16.49 -21.17 -6.90
C GLY A 88 -15.38 -22.18 -6.64
N PHE A 89 -14.43 -21.85 -5.78
CA PHE A 89 -13.41 -22.76 -5.27
C PHE A 89 -14.04 -23.94 -4.52
N GLY A 90 -13.52 -25.14 -4.74
CA GLY A 90 -13.98 -26.34 -4.06
C GLY A 90 -13.67 -27.64 -4.82
N GLY A 91 -13.74 -28.76 -4.10
CA GLY A 91 -13.37 -30.07 -4.66
C GLY A 91 -11.87 -30.28 -4.82
N CYS A 92 -11.05 -29.40 -4.24
CA CYS A 92 -9.60 -29.52 -4.24
C CYS A 92 -9.16 -30.63 -3.29
N SER A 93 -8.45 -31.62 -3.83
CA SER A 93 -8.00 -32.81 -3.10
C SER A 93 -7.05 -32.49 -1.95
N ASN A 94 -6.44 -31.31 -1.99
CA ASN A 94 -5.19 -31.00 -1.33
C ASN A 94 -5.30 -29.73 -0.46
N LEU A 95 -6.46 -29.41 0.11
CA LEU A 95 -6.55 -28.26 1.01
C LEU A 95 -5.73 -28.47 2.29
N GLN A 96 -4.89 -27.50 2.67
CA GLN A 96 -4.19 -27.51 3.95
C GLN A 96 -5.00 -26.83 5.06
N ASN A 97 -4.49 -26.96 6.28
CA ASN A 97 -5.19 -26.62 7.50
C ASN A 97 -5.62 -25.15 7.54
N GLY A 98 -6.93 -24.93 7.75
CA GLY A 98 -7.54 -23.59 7.84
C GLY A 98 -7.94 -22.98 6.50
N THR A 99 -7.53 -23.55 5.36
CA THR A 99 -7.90 -23.02 4.04
C THR A 99 -9.41 -23.13 3.81
N PRO A 100 -10.11 -22.00 3.53
CA PRO A 100 -11.54 -22.04 3.27
C PRO A 100 -11.87 -22.92 2.06
N ASN A 101 -12.77 -23.88 2.25
CA ASN A 101 -13.22 -24.79 1.19
C ASN A 101 -13.96 -24.10 0.03
N THR A 102 -14.32 -22.83 0.20
CA THR A 102 -14.99 -21.99 -0.81
C THR A 102 -14.10 -20.86 -1.32
N GLY A 103 -12.83 -20.81 -0.87
CA GLY A 103 -11.95 -19.67 -1.10
C GLY A 103 -12.44 -18.41 -0.37
N LEU A 104 -11.97 -17.25 -0.80
CA LEU A 104 -12.31 -15.96 -0.22
C LEU A 104 -13.65 -15.39 -0.72
N ASN A 105 -14.19 -15.89 -1.85
CA ASN A 105 -15.44 -15.43 -2.46
C ASN A 105 -15.56 -13.90 -2.57
N LEU A 106 -14.50 -13.23 -3.00
CA LEU A 106 -14.47 -11.77 -3.13
C LEU A 106 -15.35 -11.28 -4.29
N GLY A 107 -15.65 -12.17 -5.25
CA GLY A 107 -16.37 -11.87 -6.47
C GLY A 107 -15.47 -11.27 -7.55
N GLY A 108 -15.41 -11.89 -8.73
CA GLY A 108 -14.53 -11.45 -9.82
C GLY A 108 -14.71 -9.98 -10.24
N SER A 109 -15.93 -9.45 -10.20
CA SER A 109 -16.20 -8.03 -10.49
C SER A 109 -15.50 -7.04 -9.53
N ASN A 110 -15.03 -7.52 -8.39
CA ASN A 110 -14.32 -6.76 -7.38
C ASN A 110 -12.79 -6.90 -7.48
N LEU A 111 -12.28 -7.58 -8.50
CA LEU A 111 -10.87 -7.91 -8.61
C LEU A 111 -10.25 -7.37 -9.90
N ASN A 112 -8.96 -7.03 -9.80
CA ASN A 112 -8.07 -6.84 -10.93
C ASN A 112 -6.81 -7.68 -10.71
N TYR A 113 -6.17 -8.10 -11.80
CA TYR A 113 -4.87 -8.79 -11.78
C TYR A 113 -3.79 -7.91 -12.43
N TYR A 114 -2.56 -8.07 -11.97
CA TYR A 114 -1.39 -7.37 -12.51
C TYR A 114 -0.70 -8.23 -13.57
N SER A 115 -0.53 -7.70 -14.78
CA SER A 115 0.08 -8.44 -15.89
C SER A 115 0.62 -7.51 -16.98
N ASP A 116 1.45 -8.06 -17.85
CA ASP A 116 1.78 -7.52 -19.16
C ASP A 116 1.16 -8.45 -20.21
N ASN A 117 0.08 -7.98 -20.84
CA ASN A 117 -0.67 -8.74 -21.85
C ASN A 117 -0.98 -10.19 -21.41
N ASP A 118 -1.67 -10.34 -20.28
CA ASP A 118 -2.08 -11.61 -19.68
C ASP A 118 -0.94 -12.58 -19.33
N SER A 119 0.31 -12.09 -19.33
CA SER A 119 1.49 -12.85 -18.94
C SER A 119 1.93 -12.52 -17.52
N ILE A 120 2.48 -13.52 -16.83
CA ILE A 120 3.12 -13.33 -15.53
C ILE A 120 4.25 -12.30 -15.67
N THR A 121 4.26 -11.30 -14.77
CA THR A 121 5.12 -10.12 -14.92
C THR A 121 5.80 -9.79 -13.59
N PRO A 122 7.11 -9.48 -13.59
CA PRO A 122 7.81 -9.12 -12.37
C PRO A 122 7.23 -7.86 -11.71
N PHE A 123 7.22 -7.84 -10.38
CA PHE A 123 6.82 -6.71 -9.58
C PHE A 123 7.59 -6.60 -8.25
N LEU A 124 7.64 -5.38 -7.76
CA LEU A 124 8.14 -4.97 -6.45
C LEU A 124 7.00 -4.34 -5.64
N LEU A 125 7.15 -4.36 -4.32
CA LEU A 125 6.28 -3.64 -3.40
C LEU A 125 6.96 -2.35 -2.96
N ALA A 126 6.21 -1.26 -2.97
CA ALA A 126 6.68 0.06 -2.57
C ALA A 126 7.06 0.12 -1.07
N PRO A 127 7.93 1.08 -0.67
CA PRO A 127 8.17 1.39 0.74
C PRO A 127 6.88 1.77 1.46
N GLY A 128 6.81 1.47 2.76
CA GLY A 128 5.64 1.66 3.60
C GLY A 128 5.41 0.49 4.54
N GLN A 129 4.28 0.55 5.24
CA GLN A 129 3.81 -0.54 6.07
C GLN A 129 2.95 -1.49 5.24
N TRP A 130 3.31 -2.76 5.25
CA TRP A 130 2.52 -3.85 4.69
C TRP A 130 2.11 -4.79 5.82
N THR A 131 0.81 -5.03 5.96
CA THR A 131 0.29 -6.05 6.87
C THR A 131 -0.23 -7.20 6.03
N PHE A 132 0.52 -8.29 6.00
CA PHE A 132 0.18 -9.52 5.30
C PHE A 132 -0.69 -10.42 6.15
N THR A 133 -1.57 -11.17 5.53
CA THR A 133 -2.36 -12.25 6.13
C THR A 133 -2.21 -13.50 5.27
N LEU A 134 -1.98 -14.64 5.89
CA LEU A 134 -1.98 -15.94 5.21
C LEU A 134 -3.44 -16.36 4.96
N GLU A 135 -3.90 -16.29 3.72
CA GLU A 135 -5.31 -16.55 3.37
C GLU A 135 -5.56 -18.00 2.95
N GLY A 136 -4.56 -18.63 2.35
CA GLY A 136 -4.69 -19.96 1.81
C GLY A 136 -3.36 -20.69 1.77
N ARG A 137 -3.45 -21.98 2.07
CA ARG A 137 -2.43 -22.97 1.76
C ARG A 137 -3.10 -24.14 1.06
N ILE A 138 -2.68 -24.41 -0.16
CA ILE A 138 -3.13 -25.56 -0.95
C ILE A 138 -1.90 -26.46 -1.10
N ALA A 139 -2.08 -27.76 -0.96
CA ALA A 139 -0.99 -28.66 -0.55
C ALA A 139 0.08 -28.76 -1.62
N GLY A 140 1.32 -28.76 -1.16
CA GLY A 140 2.47 -28.88 -2.04
C GLY A 140 3.76 -29.08 -1.28
N SER A 141 3.86 -28.46 -0.08
CA SER A 141 5.03 -28.57 0.77
C SER A 141 4.77 -28.40 2.28
N GLN A 142 5.45 -29.24 3.07
CA GLN A 142 5.58 -29.13 4.53
C GLN A 142 6.78 -28.29 4.96
N THR A 143 7.51 -27.70 4.03
CA THR A 143 8.73 -26.93 4.29
C THR A 143 8.74 -25.60 3.54
N PHE A 144 7.57 -25.14 3.10
CA PHE A 144 7.45 -23.85 2.45
C PHE A 144 7.73 -22.72 3.44
N GLN A 145 8.35 -21.66 2.95
CA GLN A 145 8.53 -20.40 3.62
C GLN A 145 8.24 -19.29 2.63
N VAL A 146 7.33 -18.38 3.00
CA VAL A 146 7.03 -17.18 2.23
C VAL A 146 7.50 -15.96 3.00
N GLY A 147 8.07 -14.99 2.28
CA GLY A 147 8.57 -13.81 2.94
C GLY A 147 8.92 -12.69 1.98
N TYR A 148 9.77 -11.79 2.46
CA TYR A 148 10.26 -10.67 1.66
C TYR A 148 11.77 -10.50 1.78
N TYR A 149 12.34 -9.73 0.85
CA TYR A 149 13.72 -9.29 0.90
C TYR A 149 13.87 -7.93 0.22
N HIS A 150 15.03 -7.29 0.42
CA HIS A 150 15.38 -6.03 -0.25
C HIS A 150 16.18 -6.32 -1.52
N PRO A 151 15.57 -6.19 -2.72
CA PRO A 151 16.17 -6.67 -3.97
C PRO A 151 17.31 -5.78 -4.49
N LEU A 152 17.37 -4.54 -4.01
CA LEU A 152 18.44 -3.61 -4.34
C LEU A 152 19.68 -3.77 -3.42
N SER A 153 19.60 -4.65 -2.41
CA SER A 153 20.74 -4.94 -1.55
C SER A 153 21.79 -5.77 -2.31
N PRO A 154 23.08 -5.44 -2.23
CA PRO A 154 24.14 -6.25 -2.83
C PRO A 154 24.26 -7.64 -2.18
N LEU A 155 23.76 -7.80 -0.97
CA LEU A 155 23.63 -9.06 -0.25
C LEU A 155 22.19 -9.20 0.23
N PRO A 156 21.30 -9.82 -0.58
CA PRO A 156 19.92 -10.06 -0.19
C PRO A 156 19.85 -10.90 1.09
N VAL A 157 19.12 -10.40 2.08
CA VAL A 157 18.73 -11.17 3.27
C VAL A 157 17.25 -11.45 3.15
N PHE A 158 16.87 -12.73 3.31
CA PHE A 158 15.49 -13.19 3.22
C PHE A 158 14.85 -13.19 4.61
N TYR A 159 13.74 -12.48 4.74
CA TYR A 159 13.00 -12.33 5.99
C TYR A 159 11.69 -13.15 5.88
N PRO A 160 11.51 -14.23 6.67
CA PRO A 160 10.27 -14.99 6.66
C PRO A 160 9.10 -14.15 7.17
N LEU A 161 7.94 -14.32 6.54
CA LEU A 161 6.65 -13.84 7.02
C LEU A 161 5.84 -14.99 7.60
N PHE A 162 5.75 -16.08 6.84
CA PHE A 162 5.04 -17.31 7.22
C PHE A 162 5.82 -18.54 6.74
N SER A 163 5.55 -19.65 7.39
CA SER A 163 6.19 -20.95 7.24
C SER A 163 5.16 -22.07 7.32
N GLN A 164 5.62 -23.32 7.22
CA GLN A 164 4.80 -24.52 7.42
C GLN A 164 4.03 -24.57 8.74
N ASP A 165 4.53 -23.89 9.78
CA ASP A 165 3.99 -23.95 11.13
C ASP A 165 2.89 -22.89 11.38
N ASP A 166 2.74 -21.93 10.45
CA ASP A 166 1.75 -20.86 10.54
C ASP A 166 0.39 -21.29 9.97
N TRP A 167 -0.66 -20.65 10.48
CA TRP A 167 -2.06 -20.99 10.24
C TRP A 167 -2.72 -19.96 9.33
N VAL A 168 -3.69 -20.40 8.52
CA VAL A 168 -4.54 -19.47 7.76
C VAL A 168 -5.22 -18.50 8.73
N GLY A 169 -5.12 -17.21 8.43
CA GLY A 169 -5.54 -16.09 9.27
C GLY A 169 -4.40 -15.43 10.05
N ASP A 170 -3.22 -16.05 10.15
CA ASP A 170 -2.06 -15.44 10.78
C ASP A 170 -1.61 -14.20 10.01
N THR A 171 -1.08 -13.21 10.74
CA THR A 171 -0.71 -11.91 10.18
C THR A 171 0.73 -11.53 10.51
N ALA A 172 1.39 -10.87 9.57
CA ALA A 172 2.74 -10.36 9.72
C ALA A 172 2.81 -8.92 9.21
N THR A 173 3.40 -8.01 9.98
CA THR A 173 3.55 -6.59 9.58
C THR A 173 5.01 -6.24 9.31
N VAL A 174 5.25 -5.64 8.14
CA VAL A 174 6.55 -5.16 7.67
C VAL A 174 6.52 -3.64 7.60
N PHE A 175 7.57 -3.00 8.08
CA PHE A 175 7.83 -1.58 7.88
C PHE A 175 9.02 -1.42 6.93
N ALA A 176 8.73 -1.35 5.63
CA ALA A 176 9.73 -1.30 4.59
C ALA A 176 10.14 0.16 4.33
N THR A 177 11.42 0.48 4.56
CA THR A 177 11.98 1.82 4.26
C THR A 177 12.50 1.96 2.82
N ASP A 178 12.51 0.85 2.08
CA ASP A 178 12.85 0.77 0.66
C ASP A 178 11.91 -0.26 0.00
N VAL A 179 11.98 -0.41 -1.32
CA VAL A 179 11.24 -1.44 -2.03
C VAL A 179 11.58 -2.84 -1.49
N ILE A 180 10.58 -3.71 -1.50
CA ILE A 180 10.74 -5.12 -1.16
C ILE A 180 10.22 -6.00 -2.30
N ALA A 181 10.79 -7.18 -2.43
CA ALA A 181 10.28 -8.25 -3.28
C ALA A 181 9.78 -9.39 -2.40
N LEU A 182 8.77 -10.12 -2.88
CA LEU A 182 8.29 -11.33 -2.22
C LEU A 182 9.09 -12.54 -2.70
N TYR A 183 9.25 -13.53 -1.83
CA TYR A 183 9.81 -14.83 -2.20
C TYR A 183 8.96 -15.96 -1.63
N LEU A 184 9.03 -17.10 -2.29
CA LEU A 184 8.62 -18.39 -1.78
C LEU A 184 9.81 -19.33 -1.92
N ASP A 185 10.16 -19.99 -0.84
CA ASP A 185 11.18 -21.02 -0.79
C ASP A 185 10.54 -22.32 -0.32
N ASP A 186 10.76 -23.40 -1.05
CA ASP A 186 10.46 -24.75 -0.59
C ASP A 186 11.73 -25.58 -0.55
N ILE A 187 12.24 -25.76 0.67
CA ILE A 187 13.49 -26.48 0.91
C ILE A 187 13.41 -27.94 0.47
N SER A 188 12.23 -28.56 0.47
CA SER A 188 12.07 -29.98 0.13
C SER A 188 12.20 -30.25 -1.37
N SER A 189 11.70 -29.35 -2.21
CA SER A 189 11.81 -29.41 -3.67
C SER A 189 13.06 -28.69 -4.18
N GLY A 190 13.60 -27.74 -3.41
CA GLY A 190 14.66 -26.82 -3.84
C GLY A 190 14.14 -25.71 -4.76
N ASP A 191 12.81 -25.56 -4.85
CA ASP A 191 12.18 -24.56 -5.68
C ASP A 191 12.13 -23.21 -4.97
N PHE A 192 12.49 -22.17 -5.70
CA PHE A 192 12.61 -20.82 -5.17
C PHE A 192 12.09 -19.80 -6.17
N PHE A 193 11.00 -19.14 -5.79
CA PHE A 193 10.33 -18.13 -6.60
C PHE A 193 10.54 -16.75 -6.04
N ARG A 194 10.52 -15.75 -6.94
CA ARG A 194 10.64 -14.34 -6.57
C ARG A 194 9.68 -13.49 -7.37
N SER A 195 9.13 -12.45 -6.76
CA SER A 195 8.21 -11.54 -7.45
C SER A 195 8.91 -10.70 -8.51
N ASP A 196 10.23 -10.47 -8.39
CA ASP A 196 11.00 -9.54 -9.20
C ASP A 196 11.96 -10.22 -10.19
N ALA A 197 12.05 -11.55 -10.19
CA ALA A 197 13.04 -12.27 -10.98
C ALA A 197 12.62 -13.71 -11.32
N SER A 198 13.24 -14.25 -12.37
CA SER A 198 13.02 -15.64 -12.80
C SER A 198 13.65 -16.67 -11.84
N PRO A 199 13.02 -17.85 -11.61
CA PRO A 199 11.68 -18.19 -12.10
C PRO A 199 10.62 -17.33 -11.40
N LEU A 200 9.73 -16.75 -12.21
CA LEU A 200 8.51 -16.15 -11.68
C LEU A 200 7.59 -17.29 -11.30
N GLY A 201 6.79 -17.12 -10.26
CA GLY A 201 5.80 -18.09 -9.78
C GLY A 201 4.83 -17.41 -8.85
N MET A 202 4.55 -16.12 -9.13
CA MET A 202 3.79 -15.25 -8.27
C MET A 202 2.91 -14.34 -9.12
N ALA A 203 1.68 -14.17 -8.66
CA ALA A 203 0.70 -13.27 -9.27
C ALA A 203 0.28 -12.22 -8.25
N ALA A 204 0.10 -10.97 -8.70
CA ALA A 204 -0.45 -9.91 -7.87
C ALA A 204 -1.87 -9.54 -8.31
N PHE A 205 -2.72 -9.34 -7.32
CA PHE A 205 -4.12 -8.99 -7.49
C PHE A 205 -4.47 -7.82 -6.57
N ARG A 206 -5.58 -7.14 -6.86
CA ARG A 206 -6.12 -6.10 -6.00
C ARG A 206 -7.64 -6.14 -5.92
N HIS A 207 -8.17 -5.72 -4.78
CA HIS A 207 -9.58 -5.43 -4.66
C HIS A 207 -9.88 -4.05 -5.28
N THR A 208 -10.88 -3.93 -6.14
CA THR A 208 -11.24 -2.66 -6.81
C THR A 208 -12.03 -1.73 -5.90
N GLN A 209 -12.79 -2.29 -4.94
CA GLN A 209 -13.61 -1.53 -4.00
C GLN A 209 -12.95 -1.30 -2.62
N MET A 210 -11.93 -2.08 -2.24
CA MET A 210 -11.21 -1.91 -0.96
C MET A 210 -9.87 -1.25 -1.25
N ALA A 211 -9.75 0.01 -0.85
CA ALA A 211 -8.54 0.78 -1.11
C ALA A 211 -7.32 0.12 -0.45
N ARG A 212 -6.28 -0.11 -1.26
CA ARG A 212 -4.97 -0.63 -0.82
C ARG A 212 -4.99 -2.05 -0.26
N GLN A 213 -6.01 -2.84 -0.60
CA GLN A 213 -6.06 -4.28 -0.37
C GLN A 213 -5.51 -5.00 -1.60
N PHE A 214 -4.48 -5.81 -1.38
CA PHE A 214 -3.81 -6.62 -2.39
C PHE A 214 -3.89 -8.10 -2.02
N TYR A 215 -3.70 -8.95 -3.02
CA TYR A 215 -3.54 -10.38 -2.84
C TYR A 215 -2.40 -10.88 -3.71
N PHE A 216 -1.74 -11.93 -3.25
CA PHE A 216 -0.59 -12.53 -3.91
C PHE A 216 -0.79 -14.05 -3.92
N GLY A 217 -0.85 -14.63 -5.11
CA GLY A 217 -0.85 -16.07 -5.31
C GLY A 217 0.56 -16.54 -5.64
N PHE A 218 0.92 -17.74 -5.21
CA PHE A 218 2.24 -18.32 -5.37
C PHE A 218 2.15 -19.76 -5.90
N GLU A 219 3.12 -20.13 -6.72
CA GLU A 219 3.43 -21.51 -7.14
C GLU A 219 4.36 -22.17 -6.15
N ASP A 220 4.18 -23.45 -5.84
CA ASP A 220 5.13 -24.22 -5.04
C ASP A 220 6.26 -24.87 -5.87
N ARG A 221 6.06 -25.09 -7.18
CA ARG A 221 6.95 -25.93 -8.00
C ARG A 221 7.38 -25.37 -9.34
N ILE A 222 8.69 -25.49 -9.62
CA ILE A 222 9.22 -25.11 -10.93
C ILE A 222 8.70 -26.10 -11.98
N GLY A 223 7.97 -25.57 -12.96
CA GLY A 223 7.34 -26.39 -14.00
C GLY A 223 6.04 -27.08 -13.54
N GLY A 224 5.42 -26.57 -12.46
CA GLY A 224 4.08 -26.94 -12.03
C GLY A 224 2.98 -26.58 -13.04
N ASP A 225 1.73 -26.58 -12.58
CA ASP A 225 0.54 -26.28 -13.38
C ASP A 225 0.20 -24.79 -13.47
N TRP A 226 0.92 -23.94 -12.74
CA TRP A 226 0.84 -22.48 -12.88
C TRP A 226 -0.53 -21.90 -12.49
N ASP A 227 -1.13 -22.42 -11.41
CA ASP A 227 -2.45 -22.06 -10.93
C ASP A 227 -2.44 -21.01 -9.76
N MET A 228 -1.25 -20.72 -9.24
CA MET A 228 -0.84 -19.79 -8.18
C MET A 228 -1.63 -19.90 -6.88
N ASN A 229 -2.11 -21.09 -6.54
CA ASN A 229 -3.00 -21.30 -5.42
C ASN A 229 -2.28 -21.86 -4.16
N ASP A 230 -1.04 -22.33 -4.30
CA ASP A 230 -0.35 -23.14 -3.28
C ASP A 230 -0.16 -22.36 -1.97
N VAL A 231 0.18 -21.08 -2.11
CA VAL A 231 0.10 -20.10 -1.04
C VAL A 231 -0.66 -18.90 -1.56
N VAL A 232 -1.57 -18.38 -0.75
CA VAL A 232 -2.26 -17.12 -1.03
C VAL A 232 -2.10 -16.20 0.17
N LEU A 233 -1.55 -15.01 -0.08
CA LEU A 233 -1.48 -13.93 0.88
C LEU A 233 -2.47 -12.84 0.50
N SER A 234 -3.06 -12.18 1.50
CA SER A 234 -3.57 -10.83 1.34
C SER A 234 -2.62 -9.84 2.00
N ALA A 235 -2.68 -8.58 1.57
CA ALA A 235 -1.94 -7.52 2.23
C ALA A 235 -2.68 -6.19 2.20
N GLN A 236 -2.73 -5.53 3.35
CA GLN A 236 -3.15 -4.15 3.44
C GLN A 236 -1.92 -3.23 3.42
N TYR A 237 -1.90 -2.28 2.49
CA TYR A 237 -0.81 -1.31 2.37
C TYR A 237 -1.16 0.03 3.02
N VAL A 238 -0.28 0.49 3.89
CA VAL A 238 -0.25 1.84 4.42
C VAL A 238 1.07 2.48 3.98
N PRO A 239 1.04 3.50 3.09
CA PRO A 239 2.23 4.24 2.69
C PRO A 239 2.90 4.82 3.92
N GLU A 240 4.22 5.03 3.85
CA GLU A 240 4.92 5.74 4.91
C GLU A 240 4.15 7.02 5.25
N PRO A 241 3.76 7.21 6.53
CA PRO A 241 3.18 8.48 6.96
C PRO A 241 4.13 9.58 6.48
N GLY A 242 3.60 10.66 5.90
CA GLY A 242 4.35 11.76 5.30
C GLY A 242 5.21 12.56 6.28
N THR A 243 6.04 11.89 7.08
CA THR A 243 7.00 12.41 8.04
C THR A 243 7.93 13.41 7.36
N TYR A 244 8.26 13.22 6.08
CA TYR A 244 8.99 14.21 5.27
C TYR A 244 8.17 15.47 4.93
N VAL A 245 6.85 15.34 4.72
CA VAL A 245 5.94 16.47 4.52
C VAL A 245 5.75 17.25 5.83
N LEU A 246 5.66 16.57 6.98
CA LEU A 246 5.54 17.17 8.31
C LEU A 246 6.84 17.81 8.81
N ILE A 247 8.01 17.18 8.57
CA ILE A 247 9.32 17.76 8.88
C ILE A 247 9.59 18.97 7.97
N GLY A 248 9.27 18.87 6.68
CA GLY A 248 9.41 19.98 5.72
C GLY A 248 8.50 21.17 6.06
N ALA A 249 7.22 20.91 6.35
CA ALA A 249 6.28 21.96 6.77
C ALA A 249 6.66 22.57 8.13
N GLY A 250 7.15 21.75 9.08
CA GLY A 250 7.59 22.20 10.39
C GLY A 250 8.81 23.13 10.34
N LEU A 251 9.82 22.80 9.53
CA LEU A 251 11.02 23.62 9.36
C LEU A 251 10.73 24.95 8.63
N LEU A 252 9.86 24.92 7.61
CA LEU A 252 9.41 26.13 6.91
C LEU A 252 8.59 27.04 7.83
N GLY A 253 7.69 26.48 8.64
CA GLY A 253 6.92 27.21 9.64
C GLY A 253 7.81 27.86 10.71
N LEU A 254 8.80 27.13 11.24
CA LEU A 254 9.75 27.66 12.22
C LEU A 254 10.67 28.74 11.62
N GLY A 255 11.08 28.61 10.37
CA GLY A 255 11.86 29.63 9.66
C GLY A 255 11.09 30.95 9.46
N LEU A 256 9.81 30.86 9.14
CA LEU A 256 8.93 32.03 8.98
C LEU A 256 8.64 32.72 10.32
N LEU A 257 8.41 31.96 11.39
CA LEU A 257 8.22 32.50 12.74
C LEU A 257 9.49 33.21 13.28
N ARG A 258 10.66 32.65 13.00
CA ARG A 258 11.95 33.28 13.40
C ARG A 258 12.22 34.59 12.66
N ARG A 259 11.72 34.75 11.44
CA ARG A 259 11.85 35.98 10.64
C ARG A 259 10.87 37.07 11.10
N LEU A 260 9.71 36.70 11.61
CA LEU A 260 8.73 37.64 12.18
C LEU A 260 9.15 38.17 13.56
N ASN A 261 9.88 37.38 14.37
CA ASN A 261 10.39 37.81 15.68
C ASN A 261 11.69 38.65 15.64
N ARG A 262 12.25 38.90 14.46
CA ARG A 262 13.49 39.70 14.28
C ARG A 262 13.27 41.09 13.70
N ASN A 263 12.01 41.46 13.44
CA ASN A 263 11.57 42.80 13.04
C ASN A 263 10.65 43.38 14.12
#